data_AF-A0A3D2YS66-F1
#
_entry.id   AF-A0A3D2YS66-F1
#
_cell.length_a   1.000
_cell.length_b   1.000
_cell.length_c   1.000
_cell.angle_alpha   90.00
_cell.angle_beta   90.00
_cell.angle_gamma   90.00
#
_symmetry.space_group_name_H-M   'P 1'
#
loop_
_entity.id
_entity.type
_entity.pdbx_description
1 polymer ?
#
loop_
_entity_poly.entity_id
_entity_poly.type
_entity_poly.pdbx_seq_one_letter_code
_entity_poly.pdbx_strand_id
1 'polypeptide(L)'
;PLLRDFAAGINFTEWANLCRIHERMKLMTAVATMIAEAIGVLEYREVAAKVGEMTMYTQMWHHAMEGVEHGAHMGEGGVMALGSMAGMNIYFAQTSARMVQLLREVSGSGLIMQPSENDLANPELRPYLDRYMRGKSVDAEYKSRLYRLAHDLAVSSSGMRQEVYEYWHGGDPNRNRINLLRGYDQSDIRARIEELVSRPLPHGESGV
;
A
#
# COMPACT_ATOMS: atom_id res chain seq x y z
N PRO A 1 -7.72 42.56 9.06
CA PRO A 1 -7.28 41.66 7.97
C PRO A 1 -7.11 40.24 8.51
N LEU A 2 -7.94 39.32 8.02
CA LEU A 2 -8.07 37.94 8.50
C LEU A 2 -6.75 37.16 8.33
N LEU A 3 -6.04 36.90 9.43
CA LEU A 3 -5.10 35.77 9.51
C LEU A 3 -5.95 34.50 9.52
N ARG A 4 -6.19 33.94 8.33
CA ARG A 4 -6.71 32.57 8.20
C ARG A 4 -5.57 31.63 8.55
N ASP A 5 -5.46 31.34 9.84
CA ASP A 5 -4.50 30.39 10.39
C ASP A 5 -5.02 28.96 10.12
N PHE A 6 -4.84 28.49 8.87
CA PHE A 6 -5.20 27.12 8.48
C PHE A 6 -4.17 26.07 8.95
N ALA A 7 -3.10 26.48 9.64
CA ALA A 7 -2.00 25.58 9.99
C ALA A 7 -2.40 24.47 10.98
N ALA A 8 -3.37 24.73 11.89
CA ALA A 8 -3.78 23.73 12.87
C ALA A 8 -4.71 22.63 12.31
N GLY A 9 -5.52 22.92 11.29
CA GLY A 9 -6.46 21.95 10.69
C GLY A 9 -5.79 20.97 9.72
N ILE A 10 -4.69 21.38 9.10
CA ILE A 10 -3.96 20.57 8.12
C ILE A 10 -3.23 19.41 8.83
N ASN A 11 -2.61 19.63 9.99
CA ASN A 11 -1.83 18.61 10.69
C ASN A 11 -2.64 17.35 11.06
N PHE A 12 -3.85 17.52 11.63
CA PHE A 12 -4.69 16.37 11.98
C PHE A 12 -5.24 15.65 10.75
N THR A 13 -5.50 16.39 9.67
CA THR A 13 -5.99 15.83 8.41
C THR A 13 -4.90 14.97 7.75
N GLU A 14 -3.66 15.45 7.74
CA GLU A 14 -2.51 14.71 7.20
C GLU A 14 -2.22 13.44 8.02
N TRP A 15 -2.20 13.53 9.35
CA TRP A 15 -2.00 12.34 10.19
C TRP A 15 -3.12 11.31 10.00
N ALA A 16 -4.38 11.77 9.97
CA ALA A 16 -5.51 10.90 9.70
C ALA A 16 -5.41 10.22 8.33
N ASN A 17 -4.85 10.91 7.33
CA ASN A 17 -4.57 10.30 6.02
C ASN A 17 -3.53 9.18 6.12
N LEU A 18 -2.45 9.37 6.89
CA LEU A 18 -1.45 8.31 7.11
C LEU A 18 -2.06 7.07 7.78
N CYS A 19 -2.88 7.27 8.82
CA CYS A 19 -3.60 6.19 9.49
C CYS A 19 -4.55 5.45 8.54
N ARG A 20 -5.35 6.19 7.76
CA ARG A 20 -6.28 5.62 6.77
C ARG A 20 -5.54 4.77 5.73
N ILE A 21 -4.39 5.23 5.27
CA ILE A 21 -3.54 4.50 4.33
C ILE A 21 -3.03 3.21 4.97
N HIS A 22 -2.52 3.28 6.21
CA HIS A 22 -2.00 2.12 6.90
C HIS A 22 -3.09 1.05 7.10
N GLU A 23 -4.28 1.45 7.54
CA GLU A 23 -5.40 0.52 7.71
C GLU A 23 -5.86 -0.08 6.37
N ARG A 24 -5.84 0.69 5.27
CA ARG A 24 -6.07 0.16 3.93
C ARG A 24 -5.04 -0.92 3.57
N MET A 25 -3.75 -0.67 3.81
CA MET A 25 -2.69 -1.64 3.52
C MET A 25 -2.86 -2.93 4.35
N LYS A 26 -3.15 -2.80 5.65
CA LYS A 26 -3.42 -3.93 6.54
C LYS A 26 -4.62 -4.74 6.06
N LEU A 27 -5.73 -4.07 5.73
CA LEU A 27 -6.94 -4.70 5.23
C LEU A 27 -6.67 -5.50 3.95
N MET A 28 -6.02 -4.88 2.96
CA MET A 28 -5.73 -5.54 1.68
C MET A 28 -4.78 -6.73 1.85
N THR A 29 -3.75 -6.58 2.69
CA THR A 29 -2.81 -7.67 3.01
C THR A 29 -3.54 -8.83 3.67
N ALA A 30 -4.35 -8.55 4.70
CA ALA A 30 -5.11 -9.57 5.41
C ALA A 30 -6.10 -10.30 4.49
N VAL A 31 -6.83 -9.58 3.65
CA VAL A 31 -7.76 -10.19 2.67
C VAL A 31 -7.00 -11.09 1.70
N ALA A 32 -5.85 -10.66 1.18
CA ALA A 32 -5.03 -11.49 0.30
C ALA A 32 -4.54 -12.77 1.00
N THR A 33 -4.04 -12.64 2.24
CA THR A 33 -3.62 -13.79 3.06
C THR A 33 -4.78 -14.76 3.30
N MET A 34 -5.92 -14.26 3.75
CA MET A 34 -7.11 -15.07 4.02
C MET A 34 -7.62 -15.79 2.76
N ILE A 35 -7.58 -15.13 1.59
CA ILE A 35 -7.92 -15.77 0.32
C ILE A 35 -6.93 -16.89 0.01
N ALA A 36 -5.63 -16.63 0.11
CA ALA A 36 -4.59 -17.60 -0.17
C ALA A 36 -4.69 -18.83 0.75
N GLU A 37 -5.02 -18.64 2.03
CA GLU A 37 -5.29 -19.71 2.99
C GLU A 37 -6.57 -20.48 2.64
N ALA A 38 -7.67 -19.76 2.36
CA ALA A 38 -8.97 -20.33 2.06
C ALA A 38 -8.95 -21.24 0.83
N ILE A 39 -8.14 -20.92 -0.19
CA ILE A 39 -7.96 -21.77 -1.39
C ILE A 39 -6.73 -22.68 -1.31
N GLY A 40 -5.95 -22.60 -0.22
CA GLY A 40 -4.86 -23.53 0.05
C GLY A 40 -3.58 -23.30 -0.73
N VAL A 41 -3.33 -22.07 -1.18
CA VAL A 41 -2.20 -21.71 -2.06
C VAL A 41 -1.13 -20.89 -1.36
N LEU A 42 -1.32 -20.51 -0.08
CA LEU A 42 -0.39 -19.63 0.63
C LEU A 42 1.05 -20.18 0.65
N GLU A 43 1.23 -21.49 0.79
CA GLU A 43 2.55 -22.13 0.84
C GLU A 43 3.28 -22.16 -0.52
N TYR A 44 2.59 -21.84 -1.63
CA TYR A 44 3.25 -21.74 -2.91
C TYR A 44 4.14 -20.50 -2.95
N ARG A 45 5.43 -20.71 -3.27
CA ARG A 45 6.47 -19.66 -3.30
C ARG A 45 6.00 -18.37 -3.96
N GLU A 46 5.40 -18.47 -5.14
CA GLU A 46 4.95 -17.30 -5.91
C GLU A 46 3.79 -16.54 -5.27
N VAL A 47 2.95 -17.19 -4.46
CA VAL A 47 1.86 -16.55 -3.72
C VAL A 47 2.39 -15.97 -2.41
N ALA A 48 3.16 -16.75 -1.65
CA ALA A 48 3.81 -16.30 -0.43
C ALA A 48 4.64 -15.03 -0.67
N ALA A 49 5.41 -14.99 -1.76
CA ALA A 49 6.21 -13.82 -2.13
C ALA A 49 5.35 -12.57 -2.38
N LYS A 50 4.20 -12.70 -3.06
CA LYS A 50 3.27 -11.58 -3.29
C LYS A 50 2.65 -11.06 -2.00
N VAL A 51 2.20 -11.95 -1.13
CA VAL A 51 1.68 -11.58 0.20
C VAL A 51 2.78 -10.93 1.06
N GLY A 52 4.01 -11.45 0.96
CA GLY A 52 5.19 -10.86 1.58
C GLY A 52 5.49 -9.46 1.07
N GLU A 53 5.34 -9.20 -0.22
CA GLU A 53 5.47 -7.85 -0.82
C GLU A 53 4.41 -6.88 -0.23
N MET A 54 3.17 -7.33 -0.07
CA MET A 54 2.12 -6.52 0.58
C MET A 54 2.43 -6.22 2.05
N THR A 55 2.96 -7.21 2.77
CA THR A 55 3.40 -7.06 4.17
C THR A 55 4.57 -6.09 4.27
N MET A 56 5.54 -6.17 3.37
CA MET A 56 6.67 -5.25 3.30
C MET A 56 6.18 -3.80 3.15
N TYR A 57 5.26 -3.51 2.22
CA TYR A 57 4.70 -2.17 2.08
C TYR A 57 4.00 -1.68 3.35
N THR A 58 3.23 -2.56 3.99
CA THR A 58 2.52 -2.24 5.24
C THR A 58 3.51 -1.89 6.37
N GLN A 59 4.57 -2.67 6.54
CA GLN A 59 5.60 -2.42 7.56
C GLN A 59 6.41 -1.16 7.27
N MET A 60 6.82 -0.95 6.02
CA MET A 60 7.54 0.26 5.62
C MET A 60 6.72 1.53 5.88
N TRP A 61 5.41 1.47 5.64
CA TRP A 61 4.51 2.58 5.96
C TRP A 61 4.45 2.85 7.47
N HIS A 62 4.35 1.80 8.29
CA HIS A 62 4.36 1.94 9.74
C HIS A 62 5.64 2.60 10.25
N HIS A 63 6.82 2.17 9.79
CA HIS A 63 8.08 2.80 10.17
C HIS A 63 8.19 4.25 9.71
N ALA A 64 7.64 4.57 8.53
CA ALA A 64 7.59 5.95 8.06
C ALA A 64 6.69 6.82 8.96
N MET A 65 5.54 6.30 9.41
CA MET A 65 4.69 6.97 10.39
C MET A 65 5.42 7.25 11.71
N GLU A 66 6.16 6.28 12.26
CA GLU A 66 6.98 6.46 13.46
C GLU A 66 8.04 7.57 13.27
N GLY A 67 8.66 7.63 12.09
CA GLY A 67 9.61 8.70 11.75
C GLY A 67 8.96 10.09 11.72
N VAL A 68 7.74 10.19 11.19
CA VAL A 68 6.96 11.44 11.17
C VAL A 68 6.60 11.87 12.60
N GLU A 69 6.17 10.94 13.45
CA GLU A 69 5.89 11.21 14.86
C GLU A 69 7.15 11.61 15.64
N HIS A 70 8.28 10.96 15.37
CA HIS A 70 9.55 11.29 16.01
C HIS A 70 10.03 12.71 15.67
N GLY A 71 9.77 13.18 14.45
CA GLY A 71 10.06 14.55 14.02
C GLY A 71 9.02 15.59 14.43
N ALA A 72 7.97 15.19 15.18
CA ALA A 72 6.94 16.11 15.63
C ALA A 72 7.50 17.15 16.60
N HIS A 73 6.97 18.37 16.51
CA HIS A 73 7.43 19.50 17.33
C HIS A 73 6.27 20.43 17.66
N MET A 74 6.41 21.17 18.77
CA MET A 74 5.41 22.16 19.16
C MET A 74 5.46 23.36 18.22
N GLY A 75 4.36 23.66 17.53
CA GLY A 75 4.23 24.86 16.70
C GLY A 75 4.05 26.13 17.54
N GLU A 76 4.22 27.29 16.91
CA GLU A 76 4.14 28.61 17.59
C GLU A 76 2.81 28.85 18.33
N GLY A 77 1.71 28.24 17.86
CA GLY A 77 0.39 28.32 18.48
C GLY A 77 0.12 27.31 19.61
N GLY A 78 1.13 26.54 20.05
CA GLY A 78 0.97 25.50 21.08
C GLY A 78 0.25 24.24 20.59
N VAL A 79 0.17 24.06 19.26
CA VAL A 79 -0.38 22.86 18.62
C VAL A 79 0.77 22.01 18.10
N MET A 80 0.74 20.71 18.35
CA MET A 80 1.74 19.77 17.84
C MET A 80 1.69 19.72 16.30
N ALA A 81 2.84 19.92 15.67
CA ALA A 81 3.03 19.75 14.24
C ALA A 81 3.75 18.43 13.95
N LEU A 82 3.38 17.79 12.85
CA LEU A 82 4.03 16.56 12.39
C LEU A 82 5.47 16.86 11.94
N GLY A 83 6.32 15.84 12.00
CA GLY A 83 7.60 15.86 11.31
C GLY A 83 7.46 15.85 9.80
N SER A 84 8.60 15.85 9.10
CA SER A 84 8.62 15.81 7.64
C SER A 84 8.00 14.52 7.10
N MET A 85 7.02 14.65 6.20
CA MET A 85 6.42 13.55 5.44
C MET A 85 6.93 13.51 3.99
N ALA A 86 8.10 14.09 3.73
CA ALA A 86 8.63 14.25 2.38
C ALA A 86 8.68 12.91 1.63
N GLY A 87 8.05 12.86 0.46
CA GLY A 87 8.01 11.67 -0.40
C GLY A 87 6.95 10.62 -0.06
N MET A 88 6.33 10.65 1.13
CA MET A 88 5.35 9.63 1.55
C MET A 88 4.10 9.59 0.65
N ASN A 89 3.56 10.76 0.28
CA ASN A 89 2.39 10.83 -0.61
C ASN A 89 2.67 10.24 -2.01
N ILE A 90 3.88 10.46 -2.54
CA ILE A 90 4.29 9.93 -3.84
C ILE A 90 4.45 8.41 -3.76
N TYR A 91 5.13 7.95 -2.70
CA TYR A 91 5.33 6.54 -2.43
C TYR A 91 4.00 5.82 -2.37
N PHE A 92 3.05 6.35 -1.60
CA PHE A 92 1.74 5.72 -1.46
C PHE A 92 0.95 5.66 -2.78
N ALA A 93 0.95 6.73 -3.56
CA ALA A 93 0.28 6.72 -4.87
C ALA A 93 0.78 5.58 -5.78
N GLN A 94 2.06 5.22 -5.67
CA GLN A 94 2.65 4.09 -6.42
C GLN A 94 2.33 2.75 -5.77
N THR A 95 2.50 2.63 -4.45
CA THR A 95 2.29 1.37 -3.75
C THR A 95 0.82 0.97 -3.69
N SER A 96 -0.13 1.93 -3.67
CA SER A 96 -1.57 1.62 -3.72
C SER A 96 -1.92 0.80 -4.95
N ALA A 97 -1.52 1.29 -6.13
CA ALA A 97 -1.75 0.58 -7.40
C ALA A 97 -1.12 -0.82 -7.39
N ARG A 98 0.08 -0.96 -6.81
CA ARG A 98 0.75 -2.25 -6.68
C ARG A 98 0.03 -3.19 -5.71
N MET A 99 -0.45 -2.70 -4.57
CA MET A 99 -1.25 -3.48 -3.62
C MET A 99 -2.53 -4.03 -4.28
N VAL A 100 -3.20 -3.22 -5.09
CA VAL A 100 -4.39 -3.66 -5.86
C VAL A 100 -4.03 -4.73 -6.87
N GLN A 101 -2.92 -4.54 -7.59
CA GLN A 101 -2.42 -5.54 -8.53
C GLN A 101 -2.13 -6.87 -7.83
N LEU A 102 -1.40 -6.84 -6.71
CA LEU A 102 -1.07 -8.03 -5.92
C LEU A 102 -2.32 -8.75 -5.41
N LEU A 103 -3.31 -8.01 -4.89
CA LEU A 103 -4.59 -8.59 -4.47
C LEU A 103 -5.31 -9.28 -5.63
N ARG A 104 -5.29 -8.69 -6.83
CA ARG A 104 -5.86 -9.32 -8.04
C ARG A 104 -5.10 -10.58 -8.45
N GLU A 105 -3.78 -10.56 -8.42
CA GLU A 105 -2.93 -11.71 -8.77
C GLU A 105 -3.10 -12.87 -7.80
N VAL A 106 -3.17 -12.60 -6.49
CA VAL A 106 -3.40 -13.64 -5.46
C VAL A 106 -4.81 -14.22 -5.58
N SER A 107 -5.80 -13.38 -5.88
CA SER A 107 -7.21 -13.80 -5.91
C SER A 107 -7.61 -14.51 -7.21
N GLY A 108 -7.00 -14.15 -8.34
CA GLY A 108 -7.28 -14.72 -9.66
C GLY A 108 -8.74 -14.52 -10.12
N SER A 109 -9.25 -15.43 -10.94
CA SER A 109 -10.62 -15.38 -11.49
C SER A 109 -11.71 -15.49 -10.43
N GLY A 110 -11.37 -15.92 -9.22
CA GLY A 110 -12.29 -15.94 -8.09
C GLY A 110 -12.85 -14.56 -7.74
N LEU A 111 -12.22 -13.46 -8.16
CA LEU A 111 -12.81 -12.12 -8.00
C LEU A 111 -14.10 -11.92 -8.81
N ILE A 112 -14.28 -12.68 -9.88
CA ILE A 112 -15.43 -12.58 -10.78
C ILE A 112 -16.40 -13.74 -10.56
N MET A 113 -15.87 -14.96 -10.40
CA MET A 113 -16.66 -16.19 -10.38
C MET A 113 -17.03 -16.60 -8.95
N GLN A 114 -17.98 -15.91 -8.34
CA GLN A 114 -18.56 -16.28 -7.04
C GLN A 114 -20.08 -16.40 -7.09
N PRO A 115 -20.67 -17.34 -6.33
CA PRO A 115 -22.12 -17.41 -6.21
C PRO A 115 -22.67 -16.18 -5.47
N SER A 116 -23.85 -15.74 -5.89
CA SER A 116 -24.66 -14.77 -5.15
C SER A 116 -25.26 -15.42 -3.90
N GLU A 117 -25.79 -14.60 -2.98
CA GLU A 117 -26.55 -15.12 -1.82
C GLU A 117 -27.80 -15.90 -2.25
N ASN A 118 -28.43 -15.52 -3.36
CA ASN A 118 -29.58 -16.26 -3.90
C ASN A 118 -29.17 -17.64 -4.42
N ASP A 119 -27.98 -17.75 -5.04
CA ASP A 119 -27.47 -19.05 -5.50
C ASP A 119 -27.14 -19.97 -4.32
N LEU A 120 -26.56 -19.42 -3.25
CA LEU A 120 -26.23 -20.16 -2.02
C LEU A 120 -27.49 -20.62 -1.26
N ALA A 121 -28.56 -19.83 -1.33
CA ALA A 121 -29.86 -20.15 -0.73
C ALA A 121 -30.71 -21.10 -1.58
N ASN A 122 -30.37 -21.31 -2.85
CA ASN A 122 -31.12 -22.17 -3.76
C ASN A 122 -30.84 -23.66 -3.46
N PRO A 123 -31.83 -24.45 -3.02
CA PRO A 123 -31.64 -25.87 -2.68
C PRO A 123 -31.17 -26.74 -3.85
N GLU A 124 -31.47 -26.36 -5.09
CA GLU A 124 -31.07 -27.10 -6.30
C GLU A 124 -29.59 -26.84 -6.65
N LEU A 125 -29.09 -25.62 -6.42
CA LEU A 125 -27.70 -25.25 -6.71
C LEU A 125 -26.75 -25.62 -5.56
N ARG A 126 -27.24 -25.58 -4.32
CA ARG A 126 -26.43 -25.75 -3.11
C ARG A 126 -25.52 -26.99 -3.13
N PRO A 127 -25.97 -28.20 -3.54
CA PRO A 127 -25.10 -29.39 -3.59
C PRO A 127 -23.91 -29.22 -4.54
N TYR A 128 -24.09 -28.49 -5.64
CA TYR A 128 -23.02 -28.22 -6.61
C TYR A 128 -22.06 -27.16 -6.10
N LEU A 129 -22.57 -26.10 -5.46
CA LEU A 129 -21.75 -25.04 -4.88
C LEU A 129 -20.88 -25.59 -3.73
N ASP A 130 -21.44 -26.41 -2.85
CA ASP A 130 -20.68 -27.04 -1.77
C ASP A 130 -19.61 -28.00 -2.30
N ARG A 131 -19.86 -28.65 -3.44
CA ARG A 131 -18.88 -29.55 -4.06
C ARG A 131 -17.76 -28.82 -4.79
N TYR A 132 -18.10 -27.84 -5.62
CA TYR A 132 -17.17 -27.24 -6.58
C TYR A 132 -16.67 -25.85 -6.18
N MET A 133 -17.39 -25.15 -5.30
CA MET A 133 -17.08 -23.76 -4.92
C MET A 133 -16.65 -23.62 -3.46
N ARG A 134 -16.46 -24.69 -2.69
CA ARG A 134 -15.83 -24.62 -1.36
C ARG A 134 -14.34 -24.29 -1.41
N GLY A 135 -13.75 -23.92 -0.28
CA GLY A 135 -12.30 -23.77 -0.10
C GLY A 135 -11.60 -25.06 0.36
N LYS A 136 -10.31 -24.96 0.68
CA LYS A 136 -9.51 -26.06 1.26
C LYS A 136 -10.09 -26.52 2.59
N SER A 137 -10.42 -25.57 3.47
CA SER A 137 -10.91 -25.81 4.84
C SER A 137 -12.10 -24.92 5.23
N VAL A 138 -12.74 -24.26 4.25
CA VAL A 138 -13.88 -23.36 4.45
C VAL A 138 -15.00 -23.70 3.46
N ASP A 139 -16.24 -23.37 3.82
CA ASP A 139 -17.40 -23.58 2.94
C ASP A 139 -17.46 -22.58 1.78
N ALA A 140 -18.39 -22.82 0.85
CA ALA A 140 -18.58 -21.96 -0.32
C ALA A 140 -19.11 -20.56 0.05
N GLU A 141 -19.94 -20.48 1.09
CA GLU A 141 -20.54 -19.23 1.57
C GLU A 141 -19.48 -18.27 2.10
N TYR A 142 -18.65 -18.72 3.05
CA TYR A 142 -17.54 -17.95 3.60
C TYR A 142 -16.56 -17.53 2.50
N LYS A 143 -16.15 -18.47 1.65
CA LYS A 143 -15.21 -18.17 0.56
C LYS A 143 -15.80 -17.11 -0.38
N SER A 144 -17.06 -17.24 -0.78
CA SER A 144 -17.70 -16.30 -1.70
C SER A 144 -17.79 -14.88 -1.12
N ARG A 145 -18.14 -14.74 0.17
CA ARG A 145 -18.21 -13.43 0.85
C ARG A 145 -16.84 -12.78 0.99
N LEU A 146 -15.80 -13.57 1.30
CA LEU A 146 -14.42 -13.09 1.34
C LEU A 146 -13.97 -12.57 -0.02
N TYR A 147 -14.28 -13.29 -1.10
CA TYR A 147 -13.98 -12.84 -2.45
C TYR A 147 -14.78 -11.61 -2.89
N ARG A 148 -16.03 -11.45 -2.41
CA ARG A 148 -16.81 -10.22 -2.65
C ARG A 148 -16.16 -9.00 -1.98
N LEU A 149 -15.62 -9.14 -0.77
CA LEU A 149 -14.83 -8.07 -0.15
C LEU A 149 -13.60 -7.73 -1.00
N ALA A 150 -12.85 -8.72 -1.50
CA ALA A 150 -11.71 -8.47 -2.38
C ALA A 150 -12.12 -7.83 -3.71
N HIS A 151 -13.26 -8.24 -4.28
CA HIS A 151 -13.84 -7.61 -5.46
C HIS A 151 -14.15 -6.14 -5.21
N ASP A 152 -14.74 -5.79 -4.08
CA ASP A 152 -15.06 -4.41 -3.76
C ASP A 152 -13.82 -3.54 -3.49
N LEU A 153 -12.74 -4.15 -2.99
CA LEU A 153 -11.47 -3.46 -2.78
C LEU A 153 -10.72 -3.21 -4.10
N ALA A 154 -10.84 -4.09 -5.09
CA ALA A 154 -9.93 -4.13 -6.22
C ALA A 154 -10.57 -4.08 -7.62
N VAL A 155 -11.87 -4.33 -7.78
CA VAL A 155 -12.50 -4.54 -9.09
C VAL A 155 -13.75 -3.69 -9.29
N SER A 156 -14.54 -3.48 -8.23
CA SER A 156 -15.77 -2.72 -8.29
C SER A 156 -15.55 -1.24 -8.67
N SER A 157 -16.64 -0.54 -9.01
CA SER A 157 -16.63 0.91 -9.23
C SER A 157 -16.17 1.69 -8.00
N SER A 158 -16.50 1.24 -6.79
CA SER A 158 -16.04 1.85 -5.54
C SER A 158 -14.55 1.65 -5.32
N GLY A 159 -14.03 0.43 -5.57
CA GLY A 159 -12.60 0.14 -5.53
C GLY A 159 -11.80 0.96 -6.55
N MET A 160 -12.28 1.03 -7.79
CA MET A 160 -11.66 1.86 -8.84
C MET A 160 -11.68 3.35 -8.49
N ARG A 161 -12.81 3.88 -8.00
CA ARG A 161 -12.90 5.26 -7.51
C ARG A 161 -11.88 5.51 -6.42
N GLN A 162 -11.71 4.57 -5.49
CA GLN A 162 -10.75 4.71 -4.41
C GLN A 162 -9.32 4.79 -4.95
N GLU A 163 -8.93 3.95 -5.91
CA GLU A 163 -7.59 4.03 -6.51
C GLU A 163 -7.32 5.35 -7.23
N VAL A 164 -8.32 5.89 -7.94
CA VAL A 164 -8.19 7.23 -8.55
C VAL A 164 -7.99 8.29 -7.46
N TYR A 165 -8.69 8.18 -6.35
CA TYR A 165 -8.50 9.05 -5.20
C TYR A 165 -7.08 8.90 -4.61
N GLU A 166 -6.60 7.68 -4.36
CA GLU A 166 -5.26 7.47 -3.78
C GLU A 166 -4.16 8.07 -4.66
N TYR A 167 -4.30 7.95 -5.98
CA TYR A 167 -3.31 8.46 -6.91
C TYR A 167 -3.28 10.00 -7.00
N TRP A 168 -4.44 10.66 -6.95
CA TRP A 168 -4.56 12.10 -7.22
C TRP A 168 -4.82 12.99 -6.00
N HIS A 169 -5.23 12.44 -4.84
CA HIS A 169 -5.59 13.27 -3.67
C HIS A 169 -4.42 14.13 -3.17
N GLY A 170 -3.18 13.63 -3.31
CA GLY A 170 -1.95 14.34 -2.96
C GLY A 170 -1.45 15.31 -4.02
N GLY A 171 -2.25 15.60 -5.06
CA GLY A 171 -1.84 16.42 -6.21
C GLY A 171 -1.13 15.62 -7.30
N ASP A 172 -0.48 16.31 -8.23
CA ASP A 172 0.24 15.67 -9.35
C ASP A 172 1.51 14.94 -8.85
N PRO A 173 1.59 13.60 -8.97
CA PRO A 173 2.76 12.84 -8.54
C PRO A 173 4.06 13.26 -9.24
N ASN A 174 4.01 13.71 -10.49
CA ASN A 174 5.21 14.15 -11.22
C ASN A 174 5.74 15.46 -10.67
N ARG A 175 4.85 16.45 -10.47
CA ARG A 175 5.22 17.69 -9.80
C ARG A 175 5.77 17.45 -8.39
N ASN A 176 5.16 16.53 -7.64
CA ASN A 176 5.62 16.18 -6.31
C ASN A 176 7.04 15.57 -6.34
N ARG A 177 7.34 14.67 -7.28
CA ARG A 177 8.71 14.13 -7.48
C ARG A 177 9.72 15.21 -7.82
N ILE A 178 9.36 16.16 -8.68
CA ILE A 178 10.23 17.29 -9.05
C ILE A 178 10.51 18.17 -7.82
N ASN A 179 9.50 18.47 -7.01
CA ASN A 179 9.68 19.24 -5.78
C ASN A 179 10.55 18.51 -4.76
N LEU A 180 10.37 17.19 -4.61
CA LEU A 180 11.20 16.37 -3.74
C LEU A 180 12.67 16.40 -4.16
N LEU A 181 12.96 16.25 -5.47
CA LEU A 181 14.33 16.36 -6.00
C LEU A 181 14.94 17.74 -5.72
N ARG A 182 14.18 18.81 -5.94
CA ARG A 182 14.65 20.18 -5.72
C ARG A 182 14.94 20.49 -4.24
N GLY A 183 14.22 19.83 -3.33
CA GLY A 183 14.39 20.00 -1.88
C GLY A 183 15.41 19.05 -1.24
N TYR A 184 15.89 18.02 -1.95
CA TYR A 184 16.82 17.04 -1.41
C TYR A 184 18.26 17.50 -1.58
N ASP A 185 18.90 17.87 -0.46
CA ASP A 185 20.31 18.26 -0.45
C ASP A 185 21.22 17.05 -0.68
N GLN A 186 22.04 17.14 -1.72
CA GLN A 186 23.02 16.12 -2.11
C GLN A 186 24.46 16.62 -1.98
N SER A 187 24.67 17.82 -1.43
CA SER A 187 25.97 18.50 -1.43
C SER A 187 27.07 17.67 -0.77
N ASP A 188 26.81 17.12 0.42
CA ASP A 188 27.77 16.29 1.16
C ASP A 188 28.19 15.04 0.38
N ILE A 189 27.22 14.23 -0.07
CA ILE A 189 27.54 13.00 -0.80
C ILE A 189 28.18 13.30 -2.16
N ARG A 190 27.80 14.40 -2.83
CA ARG A 190 28.43 14.85 -4.07
C ARG A 190 29.89 15.22 -3.85
N ALA A 191 30.21 15.98 -2.81
CA ALA A 191 31.59 16.34 -2.49
C ALA A 191 32.46 15.09 -2.27
N ARG A 192 31.94 14.08 -1.57
CA ARG A 192 32.63 12.80 -1.36
C ARG A 192 32.84 12.02 -2.66
N ILE A 193 31.84 12.01 -3.55
CA ILE A 193 31.97 11.38 -4.87
C ILE A 193 33.01 12.13 -5.71
N GLU A 194 32.96 13.46 -5.73
CA GLU A 194 33.90 14.33 -6.45
C GLU A 194 35.33 14.10 -5.97
N GLU A 195 35.55 13.95 -4.67
CA GLU A 195 36.85 13.56 -4.11
C GLU A 195 37.28 12.17 -4.59
N LEU A 196 36.39 11.17 -4.52
CA LEU A 196 36.70 9.80 -4.92
C LEU A 196 37.08 9.69 -6.40
N VAL A 197 36.40 10.43 -7.29
CA VAL A 197 36.68 10.41 -8.73
C VAL A 197 37.77 11.40 -9.16
N SER A 198 38.29 12.22 -8.24
CA SER A 198 39.34 13.20 -8.53
C SER A 198 40.67 12.57 -8.95
N ARG A 199 40.86 11.28 -8.66
CA ARG A 199 42.05 10.51 -9.01
C ARG A 199 41.63 9.12 -9.49
N PRO A 200 42.32 8.53 -10.48
CA PRO A 200 42.10 7.14 -10.84
C PRO A 200 42.34 6.27 -9.60
N LEU A 201 41.47 5.28 -9.38
CA LEU A 201 41.75 4.24 -8.38
C LEU A 201 43.12 3.65 -8.71
N PRO A 202 44.03 3.51 -7.73
CA PRO A 202 45.32 2.88 -7.98
C PRO A 202 45.00 1.54 -8.64
N HIS A 203 45.51 1.33 -9.85
CA HIS A 203 45.47 0.01 -10.46
C HIS A 203 46.03 -0.92 -9.39
N GLY A 204 45.20 -1.83 -8.88
CA GLY A 204 45.71 -2.90 -8.03
C GLY A 204 46.86 -3.49 -8.82
N GLU A 205 48.06 -3.51 -8.23
CA GLU A 205 49.24 -4.08 -8.86
C GLU A 205 48.83 -5.47 -9.34
N SER A 206 48.54 -5.60 -10.64
CA SER A 206 48.38 -6.89 -11.29
C SER A 206 49.80 -7.40 -11.39
N GLY A 207 50.26 -7.97 -10.28
CA GLY A 207 51.53 -8.64 -10.14
C GLY A 207 51.64 -9.67 -11.25
N VAL A 208 52.69 -9.46 -12.05
CA VAL A 208 53.29 -10.45 -12.96
C VAL A 208 53.61 -11.73 -12.20
#